data_AF-A0A843VK05-F1
#
_entry.id   AF-A0A843VK05-F1
#
_cell.length_a   1.000
_cell.length_b   1.000
_cell.length_c   1.000
_cell.angle_alpha   90.00
_cell.angle_beta   90.00
_cell.angle_gamma   90.00
#
_symmetry.space_group_name_H-M   'P 1'
#
loop_
_entity.id
_entity.type
_entity.pdbx_description
1 polymer ?
#
loop_
_entity_poly.entity_id
_entity_poly.type
_entity_poly.pdbx_seq_one_letter_code
_entity_poly.pdbx_strand_id
1 'polypeptide(L)' 'MMAMSLDKLPCSYSCIALFSSEEKGRLFVPNAEEKRCAIISSKTGKLADVDVDVVKTAVQQEFAGSLVLV' A
#
# COMPACT_ATOMS: atom_id res chain seq x y z
N MET A 1 9.41 16.84 5.81
CA MET A 1 8.37 16.09 5.08
C MET A 1 7.62 15.28 6.10
N MET A 2 6.40 15.70 6.45
CA MET A 2 5.56 14.98 7.40
C MET A 2 4.94 13.79 6.66
N ALA A 3 5.55 12.63 6.80
CA ALA A 3 4.88 11.39 6.45
C ALA A 3 3.80 11.16 7.51
N MET A 4 2.57 11.02 7.06
CA MET A 4 1.42 10.69 7.90
C MET A 4 1.70 9.29 8.43
N SER A 5 2.05 9.20 9.70
CA SER A 5 2.31 7.94 10.37
C SER A 5 0.98 7.16 10.39
N LEU A 6 0.88 6.11 9.58
CA LEU A 6 -0.35 5.33 9.38
C LEU A 6 -0.68 4.47 10.60
N ASP A 7 0.15 4.51 11.65
CA ASP A 7 -0.17 4.01 12.98
C ASP A 7 -1.39 4.68 13.60
N LYS A 8 -1.73 5.93 13.22
CA LYS A 8 -2.89 6.66 13.74
C LYS A 8 -4.17 6.55 12.90
N LEU A 9 -4.12 5.98 11.70
CA LEU A 9 -5.34 5.78 10.91
C LEU A 9 -6.01 4.45 11.28
N PRO A 10 -7.29 4.46 11.67
CA PRO A 10 -8.08 3.24 11.76
C PRO A 10 -8.30 2.73 10.33
N CYS A 11 -7.48 1.76 9.89
CA CYS A 11 -7.63 1.14 8.58
C CYS A 11 -8.84 0.16 8.64
N SER A 12 -10.05 0.72 8.71
CA SER A 12 -11.30 -0.02 8.55
C SER A 12 -11.60 -0.35 7.08
N TYR A 13 -10.78 0.17 6.16
CA TYR A 13 -10.92 0.08 4.71
C TYR A 13 -9.59 -0.38 4.10
N SER A 14 -9.65 -1.15 3.00
CA SER A 14 -8.46 -1.56 2.25
C SER A 14 -7.64 -0.33 1.89
N CYS A 15 -6.33 -0.39 2.10
CA CYS A 15 -5.42 0.72 1.87
C CYS A 15 -4.26 0.27 0.98
N ILE A 16 -3.80 1.15 0.10
CA ILE A 16 -2.58 0.92 -0.69
C ILE A 16 -1.66 2.09 -0.43
N ALA A 17 -0.51 1.78 0.16
CA ALA A 17 0.49 2.76 0.54
C ALA A 17 1.69 2.67 -0.40
N LEU A 18 1.93 3.75 -1.15
CA LEU A 18 3.03 3.87 -2.10
C LEU A 18 4.23 4.51 -1.42
N PHE A 19 5.38 3.82 -1.47
CA PHE A 19 6.62 4.32 -0.88
C PHE A 19 7.77 4.29 -1.88
N SER A 20 8.69 5.24 -1.72
CA SER A 20 9.93 5.24 -2.50
C SER A 20 10.88 4.11 -2.09
N SER A 21 10.73 3.55 -0.88
CA SER A 21 11.56 2.47 -0.36
C SER A 21 10.76 1.59 0.59
N GLU A 22 11.00 0.28 0.54
CA GLU A 22 10.31 -0.71 1.36
C GLU A 22 10.52 -0.47 2.86
N GLU A 23 11.73 -0.09 3.27
CA GLU A 23 12.07 0.18 4.66
C GLU A 23 11.19 1.29 5.26
N LYS A 24 10.95 2.36 4.49
CA LYS A 24 10.04 3.43 4.89
C LYS A 24 8.61 2.91 5.02
N GLY A 25 8.17 2.08 4.07
CA GLY A 25 6.83 1.49 4.13
C GLY A 25 6.60 0.73 5.44
N ARG A 26 7.54 -0.11 5.85
CA ARG A 26 7.45 -0.88 7.10
C ARG A 26 7.50 0.01 8.35
N LEU A 27 8.27 1.09 8.33
CA LEU A 27 8.37 2.04 9.44
C LEU A 27 7.09 2.88 9.60
N PHE A 28 6.44 3.27 8.49
CA PHE A 28 5.24 4.11 8.51
C PHE A 28 3.93 3.31 8.59
N VAL A 29 3.94 2.05 8.16
CA VAL A 29 2.81 1.12 8.24
C VAL A 29 3.26 -0.16 8.95
N PRO A 30 3.49 -0.11 10.27
CA PRO A 30 3.72 -1.32 11.04
C PRO A 30 2.47 -2.21 11.00
N ASN A 31 2.66 -3.52 10.94
CA ASN A 31 1.60 -4.54 10.86
C ASN A 31 0.63 -4.34 9.67
N ALA A 32 1.18 -4.06 8.49
CA ALA A 32 0.41 -3.78 7.28
C ALA A 32 -0.62 -4.87 6.92
N GLU A 33 -0.28 -6.14 7.12
CA GLU A 33 -1.20 -7.28 6.91
C GLU A 33 -2.42 -7.23 7.84
N GLU A 34 -2.20 -6.98 9.14
CA GLU A 34 -3.28 -6.86 10.14
C GLU A 34 -4.21 -5.69 9.83
N LYS A 35 -3.66 -4.62 9.22
CA LYS A 35 -4.37 -3.41 8.82
C LYS A 35 -4.99 -3.47 7.42
N ARG A 36 -4.88 -4.60 6.70
CA ARG A 36 -5.34 -4.74 5.30
C ARG A 36 -4.81 -3.61 4.40
N CYS A 37 -3.53 -3.29 4.58
CA CYS A 37 -2.85 -2.24 3.85
C CYS A 37 -1.71 -2.86 3.03
N ALA A 38 -1.80 -2.80 1.71
CA ALA A 38 -0.71 -3.23 0.84
C ALA A 38 0.35 -2.13 0.74
N ILE A 39 1.60 -2.48 1.03
CA ILE A 39 2.76 -1.59 0.85
C ILE A 39 3.36 -1.90 -0.52
N ILE A 40 3.46 -0.89 -1.38
CA ILE A 40 4.15 -0.99 -2.67
C ILE A 40 5.33 -0.04 -2.63
N SER A 41 6.52 -0.58 -2.85
CA SER A 41 7.74 0.21 -2.91
C SER A 41 8.39 0.17 -4.28
N SER A 42 8.95 1.30 -4.71
CA SER A 42 9.84 1.32 -5.87
C SER A 42 11.16 0.62 -5.58
N LYS A 43 11.70 -0.09 -6.57
CA LYS A 43 13.01 -0.76 -6.50
C LYS A 43 14.17 0.22 -6.62
N THR A 44 13.95 1.42 -7.17
CA THR A 44 15.01 2.40 -7.47
C THR A 44 15.11 3.50 -6.42
N GLY A 45 14.28 3.50 -5.39
CA GLY A 45 14.29 4.55 -4.37
C GLY A 45 13.49 5.80 -4.77
N LYS A 46 12.77 5.78 -5.90
CA LYS A 46 12.01 6.94 -6.42
C LYS A 46 10.54 6.59 -6.61
N LEU A 47 9.65 7.41 -6.05
CA LEU A 47 8.20 7.19 -6.18
C LEU A 47 7.70 7.27 -7.63
N ALA A 48 8.34 8.09 -8.47
CA ALA A 48 8.00 8.22 -9.89
C ALA A 48 8.30 6.95 -10.70
N ASP A 49 9.12 6.06 -10.15
CA ASP A 49 9.55 4.80 -10.76
C ASP A 49 8.76 3.62 -10.16
N VAL A 50 7.64 3.89 -9.47
CA VAL A 50 6.68 2.86 -9.09
C VAL A 50 6.07 2.29 -10.37
N ASP A 51 6.14 0.97 -10.49
CA ASP A 51 5.51 0.24 -11.57
C ASP A 51 3.98 0.33 -11.43
N VAL A 52 3.35 0.95 -12.42
CA VAL A 52 1.91 1.23 -12.41
C VAL A 52 1.09 -0.06 -12.54
N ASP A 53 1.63 -1.09 -13.19
CA ASP A 53 0.99 -2.40 -13.30
C ASP A 53 1.00 -3.13 -11.96
N VAL A 54 2.06 -2.97 -11.15
CA VAL A 54 2.08 -3.46 -9.76
C VAL A 54 0.99 -2.78 -8.93
N VAL A 55 0.80 -1.46 -9.09
CA VAL A 55 -0.27 -0.73 -8.38
C VAL A 55 -1.66 -1.20 -8.82
N LYS A 56 -1.90 -1.34 -10.12
CA LYS A 56 -3.18 -1.83 -10.65
C LYS A 56 -3.50 -3.24 -10.15
N THR A 57 -2.51 -4.13 -10.15
CA THR A 57 -2.65 -5.51 -9.66
C THR A 57 -2.98 -5.51 -8.17
N ALA A 58 -2.30 -4.69 -7.36
CA ALA A 58 -2.60 -4.56 -5.94
C ALA A 58 -4.00 -3.99 -5.69
N VAL A 59 -4.44 -2.99 -6.45
CA VAL A 59 -5.83 -2.49 -6.40
C VAL A 59 -6.81 -3.61 -6.72
N GLN A 60 -6.56 -4.39 -7.76
CA GLN A 60 -7.41 -5.52 -8.11
C GLN A 60 -7.40 -6.59 -7.01
N GLN A 61 -6.26 -6.97 -6.42
CA GLN A 61 -6.25 -7.97 -5.36
C GLN A 61 -6.90 -7.49 -4.05
N GLU A 62 -6.63 -6.26 -3.63
CA GLU A 62 -7.09 -5.73 -2.33
C GLU A 62 -8.52 -5.18 -2.38
N PHE A 63 -9.03 -4.81 -3.57
CA PHE A 63 -10.37 -4.24 -3.76
C PHE A 63 -11.29 -5.06 -4.69
N ALA A 64 -10.80 -6.00 -5.50
CA ALA A 64 -11.68 -6.83 -6.36
C ALA A 64 -12.36 -7.99 -5.61
N GLY A 65 -12.36 -7.97 -4.27
CA GLY A 65 -13.26 -8.78 -3.45
C GLY A 65 -14.75 -8.49 -3.63
N SER A 66 -15.16 -7.60 -4.55
CA SER A 66 -16.56 -7.25 -4.79
C SER A 66 -17.10 -7.59 -6.19
N LEU A 67 -16.38 -8.33 -7.06
CA LEU A 67 -16.88 -8.68 -8.41
C LEU A 67 -16.90 -10.17 -8.77
N VAL A 68 -16.80 -11.08 -7.81
CA VAL A 68 -17.21 -12.49 -8.04
C VAL A 68 -18.61 -12.69 -7.47
N LEU A 69 -19.60 -12.28 -8.27
CA LEU A 69 -21.00 -12.70 -8.14
C LEU A 69 -21.49 -13.02 -9.56
N VAL A 70 -21.00 -14.15 -10.09
CA VAL A 70 -21.61 -14.90 -11.19
C VAL A 70 -21.55 -16.37 -10.84
#